data_AF-A0A3D9HH28-F1
#
_entry.id   AF-A0A3D9HH28-F1
#
_cell.length_a   1.000
_cell.length_b   1.000
_cell.length_c   1.000
_cell.angle_alpha   90.00
_cell.angle_beta   90.00
_cell.angle_gamma   90.00
#
_symmetry.space_group_name_H-M   'P 1'
#
loop_
_entity.id
_entity.type
_entity.pdbx_description
1 polymer ?
#
loop_
_entity_poly.entity_id
_entity_poly.type
_entity_poly.pdbx_seq_one_letter_code
_entity_poly.pdbx_strand_id
1 'polypeptide(L)'
;MIKINKVKEPDFFKSSKAKTITNTISSHFAEPLSRRSQSKFPIGDIEEKFISGKLDYFPLSNDDKRATYGNDLDDEEKVRLLINPCIDKPESIIGYNDDGEILPKPDITDKEEKMVQKSVKIFGLQRSELHKSRREKWKDIQVQIERIKRAYKNYIKHSDPDFLTDCQREFEALKNYKSKDKEHLGVVRFVIRQELSELRKILIAIQEV
;
A
#
# COMPACT_ATOMS: atom_id res chain seq x y z
N MET A 1 -0.03 42.81 -31.55
CA MET A 1 0.71 42.85 -30.26
C MET A 1 -0.12 42.18 -29.19
N ILE A 2 0.24 40.95 -28.78
CA ILE A 2 -0.45 40.23 -27.69
C ILE A 2 0.13 40.75 -26.37
N LYS A 3 -0.70 41.38 -25.53
CA LYS A 3 -0.30 41.76 -24.18
C LYS A 3 -0.31 40.52 -23.30
N ILE A 4 0.88 40.04 -22.93
CA ILE A 4 1.03 38.96 -21.95
C ILE A 4 0.78 39.57 -20.57
N ASN A 5 -0.37 39.27 -19.96
CA ASN A 5 -0.61 39.60 -18.56
C ASN A 5 0.36 38.79 -17.70
N LYS A 6 1.16 39.48 -16.86
CA LYS A 6 2.03 38.82 -15.89
C LYS A 6 1.15 37.98 -14.94
N VAL A 7 1.22 36.66 -15.08
CA VAL A 7 0.59 35.73 -14.16
C VAL A 7 1.22 35.95 -12.79
N LYS A 8 0.38 36.23 -11.79
CA LYS A 8 0.81 36.44 -10.40
C LYS A 8 1.37 35.10 -9.90
N GLU A 9 2.62 35.08 -9.46
CA GLU A 9 3.23 33.86 -8.94
C GLU A 9 2.40 33.29 -7.78
N PRO A 10 2.07 31.99 -7.79
CA PRO A 10 1.33 31.36 -6.71
C PRO A 10 2.12 31.44 -5.41
N ASP A 11 1.42 31.62 -4.29
CA ASP A 11 2.02 31.87 -2.97
C ASP A 11 2.99 30.77 -2.51
N PHE A 12 2.89 29.57 -3.10
CA PHE A 12 3.84 28.46 -2.93
C PHE A 12 5.30 28.87 -3.20
N PHE A 13 5.55 29.68 -4.24
CA PHE A 13 6.90 30.14 -4.61
C PHE A 13 7.45 31.25 -3.72
N LYS A 14 6.62 31.81 -2.83
CA LYS A 14 7.04 32.90 -1.94
C LYS A 14 7.70 32.40 -0.64
N SER A 15 7.58 31.10 -0.34
CA SER A 15 8.25 30.52 0.83
C SER A 15 9.77 30.66 0.70
N SER A 16 10.46 30.91 1.82
CA SER A 16 11.92 31.01 1.85
C SER A 16 12.59 29.74 1.30
N LYS A 17 11.98 28.58 1.58
CA LYS A 17 12.41 27.27 1.07
C LYS A 17 12.25 27.14 -0.45
N ALA A 18 11.13 27.59 -1.02
CA ALA A 18 10.93 27.57 -2.47
C ALA A 18 11.97 28.43 -3.20
N LYS A 19 12.31 29.61 -2.66
CA LYS A 19 13.37 30.47 -3.21
C LYS A 19 14.75 29.83 -3.19
N THR A 20 15.08 29.08 -2.12
CA THR A 20 16.36 28.36 -2.05
C THR A 20 16.42 27.25 -3.11
N ILE A 21 15.32 26.53 -3.33
CA ILE A 21 15.22 25.47 -4.33
C ILE A 21 15.33 26.04 -5.75
N THR A 22 14.61 27.12 -6.08
CA THR A 22 14.70 27.75 -7.41
C THR A 22 16.11 28.24 -7.71
N ASN A 23 16.82 28.79 -6.72
CA ASN A 23 18.20 29.24 -6.87
C ASN A 23 19.18 28.06 -7.08
N THR A 24 18.93 26.93 -6.42
CA THR A 24 19.75 25.72 -6.53
C THR A 24 19.54 25.05 -7.89
N ILE A 25 18.29 24.98 -8.34
CA ILE A 25 17.93 24.46 -9.68
C ILE A 25 18.52 25.36 -10.77
N SER A 26 18.33 26.68 -10.65
CA SER A 26 18.83 27.64 -11.63
C SER A 26 20.35 27.61 -11.78
N SER A 27 21.09 27.47 -10.67
CA SER A 27 22.56 27.34 -10.71
C SER A 27 23.02 26.01 -11.30
N HIS A 28 22.34 24.89 -11.01
CA HIS A 28 22.67 23.57 -11.58
C HIS A 28 22.48 23.53 -13.10
N PHE A 29 21.36 24.10 -13.60
CA PHE A 29 21.09 24.16 -15.04
C PHE A 29 21.93 25.22 -15.78
N ALA A 30 22.57 26.14 -15.06
CA ALA A 30 23.53 27.09 -15.65
C ALA A 30 24.91 26.45 -15.93
N GLU A 31 25.22 25.30 -15.33
CA GLU A 31 26.48 24.59 -15.57
C GLU A 31 26.43 23.77 -16.87
N PRO A 32 27.56 23.62 -17.59
CA PRO A 32 27.65 22.75 -18.76
C PRO A 32 27.44 21.28 -18.38
N LEU A 33 26.77 20.52 -19.25
CA LEU A 33 26.35 19.12 -19.01
C LEU A 33 27.49 18.21 -18.52
N SER A 34 28.72 18.45 -18.95
CA SER A 34 29.92 17.68 -18.54
C SER A 34 30.33 17.86 -17.08
N ARG A 35 29.85 18.92 -16.41
CA ARG A 35 30.12 19.21 -14.99
C ARG A 35 28.91 18.97 -14.08
N ARG A 36 27.73 18.70 -14.65
CA ARG A 36 26.52 18.42 -13.89
C ARG A 36 26.63 17.07 -13.19
N SER A 37 26.80 17.10 -11.88
CA SER A 37 26.76 15.90 -11.06
C SER A 37 25.32 15.36 -11.00
N GLN A 38 25.09 14.15 -11.55
CA GLN A 38 23.82 13.42 -11.42
C GLN A 38 23.46 13.14 -9.94
N SER A 39 24.45 13.10 -9.05
CA SER A 39 24.26 12.83 -7.61
C SER A 39 23.89 14.06 -6.78
N LYS A 40 23.83 15.27 -7.37
CA LYS A 40 23.53 16.53 -6.64
C LYS A 40 22.15 17.09 -6.93
N PHE A 41 21.22 16.29 -7.43
CA PHE A 41 19.83 16.68 -7.31
C PHE A 41 19.43 16.50 -5.84
N PRO A 42 19.03 17.57 -5.11
CA PRO A 42 18.33 17.42 -3.84
C PRO A 42 16.88 16.98 -4.12
N ILE A 43 16.74 15.88 -4.88
CA ILE A 43 15.52 15.07 -4.93
C ILE A 43 15.68 13.90 -3.93
N GLY A 44 16.67 14.01 -3.02
CA GLY A 44 16.72 13.19 -1.82
C GLY A 44 15.63 13.66 -0.87
N ASP A 45 14.50 12.95 -0.93
CA ASP A 45 13.53 12.80 0.14
C ASP A 45 13.05 14.10 0.79
N ILE A 46 12.22 14.85 0.09
CA ILE A 46 11.16 15.60 0.78
C ILE A 46 10.08 14.56 1.16
N GLU A 47 10.45 13.59 2.00
CA GLU A 47 9.46 12.82 2.73
C GLU A 47 8.91 13.76 3.79
N GLU A 48 7.74 14.35 3.54
CA GLU A 48 6.98 14.95 4.63
C GLU A 48 6.81 13.88 5.71
N LYS A 49 7.48 14.07 6.84
CA LYS A 49 7.41 13.15 7.97
C LYS A 49 5.97 13.16 8.46
N PHE A 50 5.18 12.19 8.01
CA PHE A 50 3.77 12.06 8.37
C PHE A 50 3.66 11.67 9.85
N ILE A 51 3.54 12.67 10.72
CA ILE A 51 3.33 12.47 12.16
C ILE A 51 1.87 12.07 12.36
N SER A 52 1.69 10.82 12.77
CA SER A 52 0.40 10.20 13.06
C SER A 52 0.49 9.47 14.40
N GLY A 53 -0.61 9.40 15.14
CA GLY A 53 -0.65 8.67 16.39
C GLY A 53 -2.04 8.69 16.98
N LYS A 54 -2.38 7.61 17.70
CA LYS A 54 -3.67 7.49 18.36
C LYS A 54 -3.82 8.43 19.55
N LEU A 55 -2.78 8.57 20.37
CA LEU A 55 -2.89 9.24 21.69
C LEU A 55 -4.21 8.79 22.36
N ASP A 56 -5.01 9.76 22.82
CA ASP A 56 -6.32 9.56 23.41
C ASP A 56 -7.46 9.80 22.41
N TYR A 57 -7.16 9.85 21.11
CA TYR A 57 -8.14 10.07 20.06
C TYR A 57 -8.78 8.77 19.60
N PHE A 58 -10.02 8.54 20.05
CA PHE A 58 -10.88 7.44 19.65
C PHE A 58 -12.07 8.00 18.85
N PRO A 59 -12.00 8.01 17.50
CA PRO A 59 -13.09 8.52 16.67
C PRO A 59 -14.30 7.60 16.73
N LEU A 60 -15.47 8.23 16.81
CA LEU A 60 -16.79 7.60 16.74
C LEU A 60 -17.57 8.18 15.55
N SER A 61 -18.53 7.43 15.01
CA SER A 61 -19.45 7.95 14.00
C SER A 61 -20.51 8.88 14.61
N ASN A 62 -20.80 8.71 15.90
CA ASN A 62 -21.62 9.60 16.70
C ASN A 62 -20.93 9.85 18.06
N ASP A 63 -20.57 11.09 18.34
CA ASP A 63 -19.85 11.45 19.57
C ASP A 63 -20.77 11.48 20.81
N ASP A 64 -22.10 11.61 20.63
CA ASP A 64 -23.08 11.57 21.72
C ASP A 64 -23.14 10.21 22.42
N LYS A 65 -22.60 9.18 21.76
CA LYS A 65 -22.52 7.80 22.25
C LYS A 65 -21.20 7.49 22.95
N ARG A 66 -20.34 8.49 23.15
CA ARG A 66 -19.10 8.34 23.91
C ARG A 66 -19.42 7.90 25.34
N ALA A 67 -18.73 6.86 25.77
CA ALA A 67 -18.85 6.35 27.12
C ALA A 67 -18.37 7.41 28.11
N THR A 68 -19.18 7.66 29.14
CA THR A 68 -18.87 8.51 30.28
C THR A 68 -18.98 7.68 31.56
N TYR A 69 -18.60 8.27 32.69
CA TYR A 69 -18.63 7.57 33.98
C TYR A 69 -20.02 6.99 34.28
N GLY A 70 -20.09 5.67 34.47
CA GLY A 70 -21.32 4.96 34.80
C GLY A 70 -22.13 4.41 33.61
N ASN A 71 -21.70 4.65 32.37
CA ASN A 71 -22.33 4.09 31.17
C ASN A 71 -21.64 2.80 30.68
N ASP A 72 -22.41 1.98 29.96
CA ASP A 72 -21.92 0.77 29.30
C ASP A 72 -21.12 1.10 28.03
N LEU A 73 -20.09 0.32 27.73
CA LEU A 73 -19.22 0.48 26.55
C LEU A 73 -19.88 0.01 25.26
N ASP A 74 -20.93 -0.81 25.36
CA ASP A 74 -21.62 -1.42 24.22
C ASP A 74 -22.16 -0.39 23.21
N ASP A 75 -22.64 0.76 23.70
CA ASP A 75 -23.18 1.81 22.83
C ASP A 75 -22.09 2.57 22.07
N GLU A 76 -20.91 2.77 22.68
CA GLU A 76 -19.74 3.35 22.02
C GLU A 76 -19.18 2.40 20.97
N GLU A 77 -19.08 1.11 21.29
CA GLU A 77 -18.50 0.10 20.41
C GLU A 77 -19.30 -0.04 19.10
N LYS A 78 -20.62 0.12 19.14
CA LYS A 78 -21.49 0.16 17.95
C LYS A 78 -21.16 1.31 17.00
N VAL A 79 -20.60 2.41 17.48
CA VAL A 79 -20.26 3.59 16.69
C VAL A 79 -18.75 3.82 16.53
N ARG A 80 -17.90 2.93 17.05
CA ARG A 80 -16.44 3.01 16.90
C ARG A 80 -16.00 3.06 15.43
N LEU A 81 -15.05 3.95 15.12
CA LEU A 81 -14.44 4.07 13.79
C LEU A 81 -12.99 3.58 13.69
N LEU A 82 -12.35 3.19 14.79
CA LEU A 82 -11.09 2.45 14.69
C LEU A 82 -11.39 0.99 14.35
N ILE A 83 -10.43 0.23 13.84
CA ILE A 83 -10.51 -1.23 13.68
C ILE A 83 -9.82 -1.87 14.88
N ASN A 84 -10.46 -2.88 15.47
CA ASN A 84 -9.96 -3.67 16.57
C ASN A 84 -9.60 -5.06 16.02
N PRO A 85 -8.32 -5.34 15.73
CA PRO A 85 -7.92 -6.60 15.09
C PRO A 85 -8.12 -7.85 15.94
N CYS A 86 -8.45 -7.70 17.24
CA CYS A 86 -8.77 -8.82 18.12
C CYS A 86 -10.22 -9.30 17.99
N ILE A 87 -11.11 -8.42 17.51
CA ILE A 87 -12.56 -8.68 17.39
C ILE A 87 -12.98 -8.61 15.93
N ASP A 88 -12.63 -7.51 15.27
CA ASP A 88 -12.86 -7.29 13.86
C ASP A 88 -11.93 -8.20 13.04
N LYS A 89 -12.34 -8.58 11.83
CA LYS A 89 -11.52 -9.32 10.87
C LYS A 89 -10.98 -8.35 9.82
N PRO A 90 -9.80 -7.71 9.97
CA PRO A 90 -9.41 -6.60 9.10
C PRO A 90 -9.29 -7.02 7.63
N GLU A 91 -8.93 -8.27 7.37
CA GLU A 91 -8.83 -8.83 6.01
C GLU A 91 -10.16 -8.86 5.23
N SER A 92 -11.32 -8.76 5.88
CA SER A 92 -12.59 -8.70 5.16
C SER A 92 -12.86 -7.32 4.55
N ILE A 93 -12.30 -6.26 5.13
CA ILE A 93 -12.57 -4.87 4.73
C ILE A 93 -11.35 -4.12 4.20
N ILE A 94 -10.14 -4.59 4.51
CA ILE A 94 -8.87 -4.01 4.05
C ILE A 94 -8.38 -4.73 2.78
N GLY A 95 -8.00 -3.93 1.79
CA GLY A 95 -7.21 -4.32 0.61
C GLY A 95 -5.87 -3.59 0.54
N TYR A 96 -5.06 -4.00 -0.43
CA TYR A 96 -3.74 -3.43 -0.71
C TYR A 96 -3.58 -3.22 -2.21
N ASN A 97 -2.75 -2.24 -2.62
CA ASN A 97 -2.29 -2.12 -4.00
C ASN A 97 -0.81 -2.50 -4.13
N ASP A 98 -0.32 -2.50 -5.37
CA ASP A 98 1.05 -2.82 -5.75
C ASP A 98 2.08 -1.79 -5.28
N ASP A 99 1.64 -0.58 -4.94
CA ASP A 99 2.47 0.44 -4.30
C ASP A 99 2.63 0.26 -2.78
N GLY A 100 1.86 -0.63 -2.16
CA GLY A 100 1.92 -0.90 -0.72
C GLY A 100 1.00 -0.01 0.12
N GLU A 101 0.05 0.67 -0.51
CA GLU A 101 -1.01 1.41 0.17
C GLU A 101 -2.07 0.48 0.75
N ILE A 102 -2.74 0.96 1.79
CA ILE A 102 -3.91 0.30 2.38
C ILE A 102 -5.16 1.02 1.90
N LEU A 103 -6.09 0.26 1.34
CA LEU A 103 -7.33 0.75 0.77
C LEU A 103 -8.53 -0.03 1.34
N PRO A 104 -9.73 0.57 1.41
CA PRO A 104 -10.95 -0.19 1.64
C PRO A 104 -11.24 -1.10 0.44
N LYS A 105 -11.85 -2.26 0.68
CA LYS A 105 -12.34 -3.13 -0.40
C LYS A 105 -13.60 -2.56 -1.08
N PRO A 106 -13.87 -2.90 -2.36
CA PRO A 106 -14.99 -2.33 -3.12
C PRO A 106 -16.38 -2.76 -2.62
N ASP A 107 -16.50 -3.91 -1.93
CA ASP A 107 -17.80 -4.49 -1.53
C ASP A 107 -17.98 -4.46 0.00
N ILE A 108 -17.88 -3.27 0.61
CA ILE A 108 -18.04 -3.07 2.05
C ILE A 108 -19.05 -1.96 2.35
N THR A 109 -19.50 -1.88 3.60
CA THR A 109 -20.42 -0.83 4.04
C THR A 109 -19.72 0.52 4.21
N ASP A 110 -20.46 1.63 4.09
CA ASP A 110 -19.95 2.99 4.35
C ASP A 110 -19.29 3.14 5.72
N LYS A 111 -19.80 2.41 6.73
CA LYS A 111 -19.21 2.40 8.07
C LYS A 111 -17.83 1.75 8.03
N GLU A 112 -17.71 0.58 7.41
CA GLU A 112 -16.44 -0.14 7.29
C GLU A 112 -15.40 0.65 6.47
N GLU A 113 -15.83 1.34 5.42
CA GLU A 113 -14.96 2.22 4.65
C GLU A 113 -14.38 3.34 5.54
N LYS A 114 -15.23 4.02 6.30
CA LYS A 114 -14.81 5.02 7.29
C LYS A 114 -13.89 4.42 8.35
N MET A 115 -14.15 3.19 8.77
CA MET A 115 -13.31 2.48 9.73
C MET A 115 -11.90 2.27 9.20
N VAL A 116 -11.77 1.82 7.95
CA VAL A 116 -10.49 1.63 7.28
C VAL A 116 -9.74 2.96 7.17
N GLN A 117 -10.39 4.00 6.63
CA GLN A 117 -9.79 5.31 6.44
C GLN A 117 -9.29 5.93 7.76
N LYS A 118 -10.11 5.90 8.81
CA LYS A 118 -9.75 6.42 10.14
C LYS A 118 -8.61 5.62 10.76
N SER A 119 -8.66 4.30 10.68
CA SER A 119 -7.61 3.42 11.21
C SER A 119 -6.28 3.62 10.51
N VAL A 120 -6.28 3.69 9.17
CA VAL A 120 -5.06 3.95 8.38
C VAL A 120 -4.41 5.27 8.79
N LYS A 121 -5.21 6.33 8.93
CA LYS A 121 -4.74 7.65 9.32
C LYS A 121 -4.20 7.68 10.76
N ILE A 122 -4.97 7.15 11.71
CA ILE A 122 -4.70 7.30 13.15
C ILE A 122 -3.59 6.36 13.61
N PHE A 123 -3.59 5.11 13.15
CA PHE A 123 -2.50 4.18 13.43
C PHE A 123 -1.23 4.48 12.61
N GLY A 124 -1.29 5.41 11.65
CA GLY A 124 -0.14 5.77 10.84
C GLY A 124 0.32 4.63 9.94
N LEU A 125 -0.62 3.85 9.42
CA LEU A 125 -0.27 2.67 8.63
C LEU A 125 0.36 3.03 7.27
N GLN A 126 0.28 4.30 6.86
CA GLN A 126 0.84 4.87 5.63
C GLN A 126 2.22 5.54 5.83
N ARG A 127 2.89 5.35 6.98
CA ARG A 127 4.26 5.85 7.18
C ARG A 127 5.24 5.24 6.16
N SER A 128 6.22 6.01 5.72
CA SER A 128 7.07 5.67 4.57
C SER A 128 7.75 4.31 4.69
N GLU A 129 8.29 3.97 5.87
CA GLU A 129 8.91 2.66 6.12
C GLU A 129 7.93 1.48 5.95
N LEU A 130 6.73 1.58 6.55
CA LEU A 130 5.71 0.54 6.44
C LEU A 130 5.17 0.42 5.01
N HIS A 131 5.00 1.55 4.34
CA HIS A 131 4.56 1.61 2.95
C HIS A 131 5.58 0.92 2.03
N LYS A 132 6.86 1.32 2.13
CA LYS A 132 7.97 0.72 1.36
C LYS A 132 8.10 -0.78 1.64
N SER A 133 8.06 -1.20 2.90
CA SER A 133 8.19 -2.62 3.26
C SER A 133 7.02 -3.47 2.74
N ARG A 134 5.77 -2.96 2.78
CA ARG A 134 4.63 -3.63 2.15
C ARG A 134 4.79 -3.76 0.63
N ARG A 135 5.27 -2.71 -0.03
CA ARG A 135 5.54 -2.70 -1.48
C ARG A 135 6.59 -3.74 -1.88
N GLU A 136 7.68 -3.80 -1.13
CA GLU A 136 8.72 -4.82 -1.32
C GLU A 136 8.14 -6.22 -1.13
N LYS A 137 7.34 -6.42 -0.08
CA LYS A 137 6.68 -7.71 0.15
C LYS A 137 5.74 -8.09 -0.99
N TRP A 138 4.97 -7.14 -1.51
CA TRP A 138 4.11 -7.37 -2.68
C TRP A 138 4.92 -7.87 -3.87
N LYS A 139 6.03 -7.20 -4.19
CA LYS A 139 6.93 -7.58 -5.30
C LYS A 139 7.55 -8.96 -5.10
N ASP A 140 8.01 -9.28 -3.89
CA ASP A 140 8.56 -10.60 -3.57
C ASP A 140 7.55 -11.72 -3.90
N ILE A 141 6.30 -11.54 -3.46
CA ILE A 141 5.24 -12.52 -3.70
C ILE A 141 4.90 -12.62 -5.19
N GLN A 142 4.81 -11.50 -5.89
CA GLN A 142 4.57 -11.48 -7.34
C GLN A 142 5.66 -12.23 -8.11
N VAL A 143 6.94 -11.98 -7.80
CA VAL A 143 8.07 -12.73 -8.38
C VAL A 143 7.95 -14.22 -8.11
N GLN A 144 7.59 -14.61 -6.88
CA GLN A 144 7.41 -16.02 -6.52
C GLN A 144 6.27 -16.67 -7.31
N ILE A 145 5.15 -15.97 -7.48
CA ILE A 145 4.00 -16.45 -8.26
C ILE A 145 4.36 -16.60 -9.74
N GLU A 146 5.12 -15.66 -10.30
CA GLU A 146 5.58 -15.75 -11.69
C GLU A 146 6.56 -16.92 -11.91
N ARG A 147 7.40 -17.26 -10.93
CA ARG A 147 8.24 -18.47 -10.98
C ARG A 147 7.40 -19.74 -11.05
N ILE A 148 6.36 -19.83 -10.22
CA ILE A 148 5.41 -20.95 -10.24
C ILE A 148 4.73 -21.04 -11.61
N LYS A 149 4.17 -19.92 -12.12
CA LYS A 149 3.52 -19.88 -13.43
C LYS A 149 4.48 -20.32 -14.55
N ARG A 150 5.74 -19.90 -14.51
CA ARG A 150 6.76 -20.29 -15.50
C ARG A 150 7.09 -21.78 -15.43
N ALA A 151 7.35 -22.33 -14.24
CA ALA A 151 7.63 -23.75 -14.06
C ALA A 151 6.46 -24.61 -14.57
N TYR A 152 5.23 -24.22 -14.23
CA TYR A 152 4.03 -24.91 -14.70
C TYR A 152 3.83 -24.83 -16.23
N LYS A 153 4.07 -23.67 -16.84
CA LYS A 153 4.04 -23.53 -18.31
C LYS A 153 5.08 -24.40 -19.00
N ASN A 154 6.29 -24.50 -18.45
CA ASN A 154 7.34 -25.37 -18.98
C ASN A 154 6.95 -26.85 -18.86
N TYR A 155 6.37 -27.25 -17.72
CA TYR A 155 5.83 -28.60 -17.53
C TYR A 155 4.76 -28.93 -18.58
N ILE A 156 3.78 -28.05 -18.83
CA ILE A 156 2.76 -28.29 -19.88
C ILE A 156 3.39 -28.43 -21.27
N LYS A 157 4.41 -27.60 -21.58
CA LYS A 157 5.02 -27.56 -22.91
C LYS A 157 5.90 -28.78 -23.19
N HIS A 158 6.61 -29.27 -22.19
CA HIS A 158 7.66 -30.28 -22.36
C HIS A 158 7.30 -31.64 -21.74
N SER A 159 6.28 -31.69 -20.87
CA SER A 159 5.85 -32.88 -20.11
C SER A 159 6.98 -33.57 -19.34
N ASP A 160 8.00 -32.79 -18.96
CA ASP A 160 9.16 -33.27 -18.22
C ASP A 160 8.88 -33.22 -16.71
N PRO A 161 8.99 -34.36 -15.98
CA PRO A 161 8.81 -34.42 -14.53
C PRO A 161 9.68 -33.44 -13.74
N ASP A 162 10.87 -33.07 -14.24
CA ASP A 162 11.77 -32.16 -13.52
C ASP A 162 11.14 -30.77 -13.35
N PHE A 163 10.37 -30.30 -14.33
CA PHE A 163 9.63 -29.03 -14.22
C PHE A 163 8.49 -29.10 -13.20
N LEU A 164 7.92 -30.28 -12.97
CA LEU A 164 6.92 -30.48 -11.92
C LEU A 164 7.58 -30.41 -10.53
N THR A 165 8.77 -30.99 -10.37
CA THR A 165 9.57 -30.89 -9.14
C THR A 165 9.98 -29.44 -8.86
N ASP A 166 10.41 -28.69 -9.88
CA ASP A 166 10.67 -27.25 -9.76
C ASP A 166 9.41 -26.49 -9.32
N CYS A 167 8.26 -26.76 -9.94
CA CYS A 167 6.99 -26.14 -9.57
C CYS A 167 6.63 -26.41 -8.09
N GLN A 168 6.79 -27.65 -7.63
CA GLN A 168 6.59 -28.02 -6.23
C GLN A 168 7.52 -27.26 -5.29
N ARG A 169 8.81 -27.15 -5.62
CA ARG A 169 9.78 -26.36 -4.85
C ARG A 169 9.35 -24.90 -4.72
N GLU A 170 8.94 -24.28 -5.82
CA GLU A 170 8.47 -22.89 -5.79
C GLU A 170 7.16 -22.72 -5.01
N PHE A 171 6.27 -23.72 -5.02
CA PHE A 171 5.07 -23.72 -4.19
C PHE A 171 5.39 -23.83 -2.69
N GLU A 172 6.34 -24.67 -2.29
CA GLU A 172 6.80 -24.74 -0.90
C GLU A 172 7.43 -23.42 -0.44
N ALA A 173 8.23 -22.78 -1.30
CA ALA A 173 8.75 -21.45 -1.03
C ALA A 173 7.61 -20.42 -0.83
N LEU A 174 6.53 -20.48 -1.62
CA LEU A 174 5.36 -19.61 -1.44
C LEU A 174 4.62 -19.90 -0.11
N LYS A 175 4.52 -21.17 0.31
CA LYS A 175 3.93 -21.54 1.60
C LYS A 175 4.69 -20.93 2.77
N ASN A 176 6.03 -20.82 2.69
CA ASN A 176 6.85 -20.22 3.74
C ASN A 176 6.47 -18.75 4.01
N TYR A 177 6.02 -17.99 3.00
CA TYR A 177 5.53 -16.62 3.20
C TYR A 177 4.24 -16.54 4.02
N LYS A 178 3.46 -17.64 4.15
CA LYS A 178 2.23 -17.70 4.95
C LYS A 178 2.45 -18.09 6.42
N SER A 179 3.68 -18.35 6.83
CA SER A 179 3.98 -18.68 8.23
C SER A 179 3.54 -17.54 9.17
N LYS A 180 3.00 -17.89 10.34
CA LYS A 180 2.31 -16.94 11.24
C LYS A 180 3.25 -15.85 11.79
N ASP A 181 4.54 -16.14 11.85
CA ASP A 181 5.55 -15.27 12.45
C ASP A 181 6.15 -14.27 11.43
N LYS A 182 5.65 -14.27 10.18
CA LYS A 182 6.14 -13.36 9.14
C LYS A 182 5.40 -12.04 9.17
N GLU A 183 6.18 -10.98 9.05
CA GLU A 183 5.68 -9.62 8.87
C GLU A 183 4.86 -9.50 7.59
N HIS A 184 3.95 -8.53 7.56
CA HIS A 184 3.12 -8.21 6.39
C HIS A 184 2.27 -9.37 5.86
N LEU A 185 1.90 -10.32 6.73
CA LEU A 185 1.07 -11.47 6.38
C LEU A 185 -0.28 -11.08 5.73
N GLY A 186 -0.83 -9.91 6.09
CA GLY A 186 -2.03 -9.36 5.45
C GLY A 186 -1.84 -9.11 3.95
N VAL A 187 -0.69 -8.54 3.54
CA VAL A 187 -0.34 -8.32 2.12
C VAL A 187 -0.17 -9.66 1.41
N VAL A 188 0.60 -10.58 2.00
CA VAL A 188 0.84 -11.91 1.42
C VAL A 188 -0.48 -12.64 1.14
N ARG A 189 -1.38 -12.65 2.13
CA ARG A 189 -2.70 -13.30 1.98
C ARG A 189 -3.55 -12.60 0.92
N PHE A 190 -3.50 -11.28 0.84
CA PHE A 190 -4.25 -10.51 -0.15
C PHE A 190 -3.78 -10.83 -1.58
N VAL A 191 -2.48 -10.70 -1.86
CA VAL A 191 -1.89 -10.95 -3.19
C VAL A 191 -2.19 -12.38 -3.64
N ILE A 192 -1.97 -13.38 -2.78
CA ILE A 192 -2.21 -14.78 -3.13
C ILE A 192 -3.70 -15.02 -3.43
N ARG A 193 -4.63 -14.41 -2.69
CA ARG A 193 -6.07 -14.55 -2.98
C ARG A 193 -6.44 -13.93 -4.33
N GLN A 194 -5.89 -12.76 -4.65
CA GLN A 194 -6.11 -12.10 -5.92
C GLN A 194 -5.61 -12.95 -7.09
N GLU A 195 -4.37 -13.43 -7.02
CA GLU A 195 -3.77 -14.26 -8.07
C GLU A 195 -4.45 -15.64 -8.21
N LEU A 196 -4.87 -16.26 -7.10
CA LEU A 196 -5.63 -17.50 -7.17
C LEU A 196 -7.00 -17.30 -7.82
N SER A 197 -7.63 -16.15 -7.62
CA SER A 197 -8.89 -15.82 -8.29
C SER A 197 -8.69 -15.72 -9.81
N GLU A 198 -7.61 -15.08 -10.24
CA GLU A 198 -7.24 -14.98 -11.66
C GLU A 198 -6.90 -16.36 -12.26
N LEU A 199 -6.08 -17.15 -11.57
CA LEU A 199 -5.74 -18.52 -12.01
C LEU A 199 -6.98 -19.41 -12.12
N ARG A 200 -7.93 -19.30 -11.19
CA ARG A 200 -9.21 -20.04 -11.27
C ARG A 200 -10.06 -19.61 -12.46
N LYS A 201 -10.18 -18.30 -12.72
CA LYS A 201 -10.90 -17.78 -13.89
C LYS A 201 -10.32 -18.32 -15.20
N ILE A 202 -8.99 -18.33 -15.31
CA ILE A 202 -8.28 -18.88 -16.48
C ILE A 202 -8.56 -20.37 -16.62
N LEU A 203 -8.55 -21.14 -15.53
CA LEU A 203 -8.78 -22.59 -15.56
C LEU A 203 -10.21 -22.96 -16.01
N ILE A 204 -11.20 -22.19 -15.58
CA ILE A 204 -12.61 -22.36 -16.01
C ILE A 204 -12.74 -22.03 -17.51
N ALA A 205 -12.14 -20.92 -17.96
CA ALA A 205 -12.19 -20.51 -19.36
C ALA A 205 -11.53 -21.51 -20.33
N ILE A 206 -10.61 -22.36 -19.84
CA ILE A 206 -9.97 -23.43 -20.64
C ILE A 206 -10.81 -24.71 -20.67
N GLN A 207 -11.71 -24.93 -19.70
CA GLN A 207 -12.58 -26.11 -19.64
C GLN A 207 -13.90 -25.93 -20.43
N GLU A 208 -14.23 -24.71 -20.83
CA GLU A 208 -15.42 -24.37 -21.65
C GLU A 208 -15.11 -24.30 -23.16
N VAL A 209 -13.91 -24.68 -23.59
CA VAL A 209 -13.48 -24.79 -25.00
C VAL A 209 -13.19 -26.25 -25.34
#